data_AF-A0A8X8VWC5-F1
#
_entry.id   AF-A0A8X8VWC5-F1
#
_cell.length_a   1.000
_cell.length_b   1.000
_cell.length_c   1.000
_cell.angle_alpha   90.00
_cell.angle_beta   90.00
_cell.angle_gamma   90.00
#
_symmetry.space_group_name_H-M   'P 1'
#
loop_
_entity.id
_entity.type
_entity.pdbx_description
1 polymer ?
#
loop_
_entity_poly.entity_id
_entity_poly.type
_entity_poly.pdbx_seq_one_letter_code
_entity_poly.pdbx_strand_id
1 'polypeptide(L)'
;MSHNQLLEQNIFQLNSEAASPIFTYLDLYTSFLSALGDVPNRLKPCCSGECGGVDKNGKKKYVVCGDLSRSIFWDSIHPSDSGWAAVFSTLRKSMQTNLV
;
A
#
# COMPACT_ATOMS: atom_id res chain seq x y z
N MET A 1 -20.50 6.38 -6.97
CA MET A 1 -19.72 5.19 -6.56
C MET A 1 -18.24 5.49 -6.76
N SER A 2 -17.38 5.01 -5.86
CA SER A 2 -15.92 5.13 -6.00
C SER A 2 -15.37 4.05 -6.94
N HIS A 3 -14.13 4.23 -7.42
CA HIS A 3 -13.41 3.22 -8.20
C HIS A 3 -13.45 1.82 -7.54
N ASN A 4 -13.18 1.75 -6.23
CA ASN A 4 -13.08 0.48 -5.52
C ASN A 4 -14.45 -0.20 -5.37
N GLN A 5 -15.53 0.56 -5.17
CA GLN A 5 -16.88 0.02 -5.11
C GLN A 5 -17.30 -0.60 -6.45
N LEU A 6 -16.99 0.05 -7.57
CA LEU A 6 -17.29 -0.48 -8.90
C LEU A 6 -16.48 -1.74 -9.20
N LEU A 7 -15.20 -1.77 -8.80
CA LEU A 7 -14.35 -2.95 -8.99
C LEU A 7 -14.88 -4.16 -8.22
N GLU A 8 -15.24 -3.98 -6.94
CA GLU A 8 -15.80 -5.04 -6.09
C GLU A 8 -17.11 -5.59 -6.67
N GLN A 9 -18.02 -4.72 -7.10
CA GLN A 9 -19.29 -5.12 -7.71
C GLN A 9 -19.09 -5.92 -9.00
N ASN A 10 -18.19 -5.50 -9.89
CA ASN A 10 -17.93 -6.20 -11.13
C ASN A 10 -17.25 -7.57 -10.90
N ILE A 11 -16.37 -7.69 -9.88
CA ILE A 11 -15.79 -8.98 -9.50
C ILE A 11 -16.87 -9.92 -8.94
N PHE A 12 -17.77 -9.41 -8.10
CA PHE A 12 -18.90 -10.18 -7.59
C PHE A 12 -19.78 -10.73 -8.73
N GLN A 13 -20.12 -9.86 -9.69
CA GLN A 13 -20.89 -10.27 -10.87
C GLN A 13 -20.14 -11.32 -11.70
N LEU A 14 -18.86 -11.11 -12.00
CA LEU A 14 -18.04 -12.04 -12.77
C LEU A 14 -18.00 -13.44 -12.13
N ASN A 15 -17.84 -13.52 -10.80
CA ASN A 15 -17.84 -14.79 -10.07
C ASN A 15 -19.18 -15.52 -10.13
N SER A 16 -20.29 -14.77 -10.14
CA SER A 16 -21.63 -15.36 -10.25
C SER A 16 -21.90 -15.96 -11.64
N GLU A 17 -21.27 -15.42 -12.69
CA GLU A 17 -21.47 -15.84 -14.08
C GLU A 17 -20.49 -16.95 -14.51
N ALA A 18 -19.22 -16.88 -14.09
CA ALA A 18 -18.16 -17.73 -14.65
C ALA A 18 -18.07 -19.12 -14.00
N ALA A 19 -18.56 -19.31 -12.76
CA ALA A 19 -18.41 -20.50 -11.91
C ALA A 19 -16.97 -20.95 -11.57
N SER A 20 -16.00 -20.78 -12.50
CA SER A 20 -14.57 -21.00 -12.31
C SER A 20 -13.75 -20.30 -13.42
N PRO A 21 -12.58 -19.69 -13.10
CA PRO A 21 -12.00 -19.57 -11.77
C PRO A 21 -12.72 -18.53 -10.91
N ILE A 22 -12.59 -18.63 -9.59
CA ILE A 22 -13.07 -17.61 -8.65
C ILE A 22 -12.01 -16.50 -8.53
N PHE A 23 -12.43 -15.26 -8.73
CA PHE A 23 -11.62 -14.06 -8.56
C PHE A 23 -11.78 -13.52 -7.14
N THR A 24 -10.68 -13.30 -6.43
CA THR A 24 -10.69 -12.72 -5.08
C THR A 24 -10.36 -11.24 -5.14
N TYR A 25 -11.22 -10.40 -4.54
CA TYR A 25 -10.93 -8.99 -4.33
C TYR A 25 -10.03 -8.81 -3.11
N LEU A 26 -8.90 -8.11 -3.29
CA LEU A 26 -8.01 -7.73 -2.21
C LEU A 26 -8.27 -6.26 -1.85
N ASP A 27 -8.88 -6.02 -0.69
CA ASP A 27 -9.16 -4.67 -0.21
C ASP A 27 -7.88 -3.99 0.32
N LEU A 28 -7.05 -3.56 -0.64
CA LEU A 28 -5.85 -2.79 -0.35
C LEU A 28 -6.20 -1.42 0.25
N TYR A 29 -7.33 -0.82 -0.12
CA TYR A 29 -7.71 0.51 0.36
C TYR A 29 -7.91 0.54 1.87
N THR A 30 -8.75 -0.34 2.41
CA THR A 30 -8.95 -0.45 3.85
C THR A 30 -7.69 -0.93 4.55
N SER A 31 -6.91 -1.79 3.90
CA SER A 31 -5.62 -2.26 4.43
C SER A 31 -4.61 -1.13 4.60
N PHE A 32 -4.52 -0.21 3.64
CA PHE A 32 -3.71 1.01 3.72
C PHE A 32 -4.21 1.95 4.82
N LEU A 33 -5.51 2.26 4.86
CA LEU A 33 -6.07 3.12 5.91
C LEU A 33 -5.80 2.54 7.32
N SER A 34 -5.96 1.24 7.48
CA SER A 34 -5.67 0.53 8.74
C SER A 34 -4.19 0.56 9.09
N ALA A 35 -3.30 0.42 8.10
CA ALA A 35 -1.86 0.49 8.30
C ALA A 35 -1.38 1.91 8.62
N LEU A 36 -2.10 2.94 8.16
CA LEU A 36 -1.83 4.32 8.54
C LEU A 36 -2.29 4.59 9.98
N GLY A 37 -3.48 4.14 10.38
CA GLY A 37 -4.03 4.43 11.72
C GLY A 37 -4.05 5.94 12.03
N ASP A 38 -4.18 6.30 13.31
CA ASP A 38 -4.34 7.71 13.75
C ASP A 38 -3.02 8.39 14.16
N VAL A 39 -1.87 7.82 13.81
CA VAL A 39 -0.58 8.29 14.35
C VAL A 39 -0.02 9.47 13.54
N PRO A 40 0.33 10.60 14.18
CA PRO A 40 1.00 11.71 13.53
C PRO A 40 2.30 11.26 12.84
N ASN A 41 2.60 11.84 11.67
CA ASN A 41 3.81 11.62 10.86
C ASN A 41 3.91 10.31 10.06
N ARG A 42 2.90 9.42 10.03
CA ARG A 42 2.95 8.23 9.16
C ARG A 42 2.87 8.52 7.66
N LEU A 43 2.38 9.70 7.29
CA LEU A 43 2.35 10.18 5.90
C LEU A 43 3.67 10.82 5.45
N LYS A 44 4.64 11.03 6.37
CA LYS A 44 5.91 11.64 5.99
C LYS A 44 6.77 10.61 5.23
N PRO A 45 7.18 10.90 3.99
CA PRO A 45 8.05 9.99 3.25
C PRO A 45 9.45 9.94 3.88
N CYS A 46 10.10 8.78 3.81
CA CYS A 46 11.46 8.63 4.29
C CYS A 46 12.46 9.36 3.39
N CYS A 47 12.27 9.30 2.07
CA CYS A 47 13.10 9.95 1.09
C CYS A 47 12.45 11.29 0.64
N SER A 48 13.27 12.34 0.55
CA SER A 48 12.85 13.66 0.07
C SER A 48 13.86 14.18 -0.96
N GLY A 49 13.37 14.67 -2.10
CA GLY A 49 14.19 15.10 -3.24
C GLY A 49 14.08 14.13 -4.42
N GLU A 50 15.12 14.05 -5.24
CA GLU A 50 15.17 13.12 -6.38
C GLU A 50 15.61 11.74 -5.87
N CYS A 51 14.67 10.95 -5.32
CA CYS A 51 14.96 9.65 -4.70
C CYS A 51 15.60 8.69 -5.70
N GLY A 52 16.86 8.29 -5.45
CA GLY A 52 17.68 7.51 -6.38
C GLY A 52 18.52 8.34 -7.35
N GLY A 53 18.29 9.65 -7.42
CA GLY A 53 19.02 10.61 -8.25
C GLY A 53 20.37 11.03 -7.64
N VAL A 54 21.39 11.05 -8.50
CA VAL A 54 22.70 11.62 -8.20
C VAL A 54 23.04 12.69 -9.24
N ASP A 55 23.89 13.65 -8.88
CA ASP A 55 24.44 14.60 -9.85
C ASP A 55 25.61 13.99 -10.64
N LYS A 56 26.17 14.78 -11.57
CA LYS A 56 27.32 14.40 -12.40
C LYS A 56 28.59 14.03 -11.61
N ASN A 57 28.66 14.41 -10.33
CA ASN A 57 29.78 14.12 -9.43
C ASN A 57 29.45 12.97 -8.46
N GLY A 58 28.30 12.31 -8.61
CA GLY A 58 27.85 11.25 -7.71
C GLY A 58 27.25 11.74 -6.39
N LYS A 59 27.04 13.05 -6.21
CA LYS A 59 26.40 13.57 -5.00
C LYS A 59 24.90 13.28 -5.04
N LYS A 60 24.38 12.73 -3.95
CA LYS A 60 22.95 12.46 -3.78
C LYS A 60 22.13 13.75 -3.86
N LYS A 61 21.02 13.70 -4.60
CA LYS A 61 20.03 14.79 -4.71
C LYS A 61 18.82 14.60 -3.79
N TYR A 62 18.97 13.74 -2.80
CA TYR A 62 17.91 13.36 -1.88
C TYR A 62 18.47 13.18 -0.47
N VAL A 63 17.57 13.29 0.51
CA VAL A 63 17.81 12.95 1.91
C VAL A 63 16.96 11.74 2.25
N VAL A 64 17.52 10.82 3.04
CA VAL A 64 16.82 9.65 3.58
C VAL A 64 16.66 9.83 5.08
N CYS A 65 15.51 9.44 5.62
CA CYS A 65 15.21 9.50 7.04
C CYS A 65 16.18 8.63 7.86
N GLY A 66 16.35 8.96 9.14
CA GLY A 66 17.29 8.25 10.01
C GLY A 66 16.84 6.85 10.44
N ASP A 67 15.55 6.54 10.34
CA ASP A 67 14.98 5.25 10.71
C ASP A 67 13.99 4.77 9.64
N LEU A 68 14.48 3.87 8.78
CA LEU A 68 13.72 3.27 7.69
C LEU A 68 12.54 2.43 8.19
N SER A 69 12.68 1.80 9.37
CA SER A 69 11.69 0.84 9.89
C SER A 69 10.38 1.50 10.32
N ARG A 70 10.40 2.82 10.54
CA ARG A 70 9.26 3.59 11.05
C ARG A 70 8.49 4.34 9.96
N SER A 71 9.03 4.41 8.75
CA SER A 71 8.34 5.08 7.65
C SER A 71 7.41 4.12 6.94
N ILE A 72 6.20 4.58 6.61
CA ILE A 72 5.26 3.83 5.76
C ILE A 72 5.55 4.11 4.28
N PHE A 73 6.05 5.30 3.95
CA PHE A 73 6.26 5.75 2.59
C PHE A 73 7.75 5.93 2.28
N TRP A 74 8.20 5.37 1.18
CA TRP A 74 9.53 5.65 0.65
C TRP A 74 9.61 7.08 0.13
N ASP A 75 8.73 7.46 -0.79
CA ASP A 75 8.60 8.80 -1.37
C ASP A 75 7.14 9.27 -1.28
N SER A 76 6.75 10.33 -1.99
CA SER A 76 5.39 10.88 -1.93
C SER A 76 4.29 9.96 -2.47
N ILE A 77 4.62 8.81 -3.05
CA ILE A 77 3.68 7.90 -3.72
C ILE A 77 3.87 6.46 -3.22
N HIS A 78 5.11 5.98 -3.17
CA HIS A 78 5.40 4.56 -2.98
C HIS A 78 5.57 4.18 -1.50
N PRO A 79 4.99 3.07 -1.03
CA PRO A 79 5.28 2.53 0.29
C PRO A 79 6.75 2.08 0.41
N SER A 80 7.31 2.15 1.60
CA SER A 80 8.58 1.51 1.94
C SER A 80 8.37 0.01 2.21
N ASP A 81 9.45 -0.75 2.40
CA ASP A 81 9.38 -2.16 2.80
C ASP A 81 8.61 -2.35 4.12
N SER A 82 8.87 -1.50 5.12
CA SER A 82 8.12 -1.49 6.39
C SER A 82 6.66 -1.10 6.19
N GLY A 83 6.38 -0.18 5.27
CA GLY A 83 5.02 0.16 4.85
C GLY A 83 4.27 -1.04 4.28
N TRP A 84 4.88 -1.74 3.32
CA TRP A 84 4.32 -2.96 2.75
C TRP A 84 4.12 -4.06 3.79
N ALA A 85 5.06 -4.24 4.73
CA ALA A 85 4.90 -5.19 5.82
C ALA A 85 3.67 -4.85 6.70
N ALA A 86 3.45 -3.57 6.99
CA ALA A 86 2.28 -3.12 7.74
C ALA A 86 0.96 -3.35 6.98
N VAL A 87 0.91 -2.97 5.69
CA VAL A 87 -0.27 -3.17 4.82
C VAL A 87 -0.57 -4.65 4.62
N PHE A 88 0.44 -5.48 4.41
CA PHE A 88 0.23 -6.92 4.25
C PHE A 88 -0.27 -7.57 5.54
N SER A 89 0.16 -7.09 6.71
CA SER A 89 -0.35 -7.57 8.00
C SER A 89 -1.85 -7.29 8.18
N THR A 90 -2.34 -6.15 7.71
CA THR A 90 -3.78 -5.82 7.74
C THR A 90 -4.55 -6.61 6.68
N LEU A 91 -4.03 -6.67 5.44
CA LEU A 91 -4.63 -7.45 4.35
C LEU A 91 -4.73 -8.94 4.67
N ARG A 92 -3.67 -9.53 5.25
CA ARG A 92 -3.67 -10.95 5.61
C ARG A 92 -4.78 -11.29 6.59
N LYS A 93 -5.07 -10.40 7.55
CA LYS A 93 -6.15 -10.60 8.51
C LYS A 93 -7.52 -10.57 7.83
N SER A 94 -7.74 -9.64 6.89
CA SER A 94 -9.02 -9.56 6.15
C SER A 94 -9.24 -10.78 5.25
N MET A 95 -8.18 -11.31 4.64
CA MET A 95 -8.27 -12.57 3.87
C MET A 95 -8.63 -13.77 4.74
N GLN A 96 -8.10 -13.85 5.98
CA GLN A 96 -8.39 -14.96 6.90
C GLN A 96 -9.83 -14.93 7.44
N THR A 97 -10.44 -13.74 7.57
CA THR A 97 -11.84 -13.59 7.98
C THR A 97 -12.84 -13.85 6.86
N ASN A 98 -12.41 -13.81 5.60
CA ASN A 98 -13.24 -14.07 4.41
C ASN A 98 -13.14 -15.52 3.90
N LEU A 99 -12.41 -16.39 4.61
CA LEU A 99 -12.49 -17.84 4.45
C LEU A 99 -13.65 -18.37 5.32
N VAL A 100 -14.88 -18.19 4.85
CA VAL A 100 -16.07 -18.90 5.33
C VAL A 100 -16.71 -19.60 4.14
#